data_AF-A0A7X7LKP9-F1
#
_entry.id   AF-A0A7X7LKP9-F1
#
_cell.length_a   1.000
_cell.length_b   1.000
_cell.length_c   1.000
_cell.angle_alpha   90.00
_cell.angle_beta   90.00
_cell.angle_gamma   90.00
#
_symmetry.space_group_name_H-M   'P 1'
#
loop_
_entity.id
_entity.type
_entity.pdbx_description
1 polymer ?
#
loop_
_entity_poly.entity_id
_entity_poly.type
_entity_poly.pdbx_seq_one_letter_code
_entity_poly.pdbx_strand_id
1 'polypeptide(L)'
;MIKIYSITVTTILLAVVSLISCSSEETSEKKQENLSTSPATANYAITPVDLRYVKLTDDFWLPVVKRVQEETIPYAIKKCEEEGRLHNFLIASGEMEGSVKGKMPFDDTDVYKIIEGASMTLISAPNPELEKELDRIITIIGKGQEDDGYLTTWRTINPKKPPAPWVNVVEGKRWESLTASHELYNAGHLYEAAYAHYKATGKTNFLNIAYKNADLIVKTFGDNEGQIAAVPGHQIIETGLIKLYALSGKEEYLKMARYFLDNRGRSEHHKLNDSYLSAAYSQDHLPVIEQDEVLGHAVRAMYMYAAMTDIAVLMKDADYENAVDKLWQNMVEKKIYLTGGLGARHEGEAFGDNYEL
;
A
#
# COMPACT_ATOMS: atom_id res chain seq x y z
N MET A 1 5.11 13.60 97.57
CA MET A 1 4.85 13.43 96.12
C MET A 1 4.87 14.84 95.51
N ILE A 2 6.00 15.52 95.26
CA ILE A 2 7.01 15.38 94.16
C ILE A 2 6.28 15.32 92.80
N LYS A 3 6.30 16.27 91.86
CA LYS A 3 7.22 17.33 91.34
C LYS A 3 6.35 18.50 90.80
N ILE A 4 6.58 19.78 91.08
CA ILE A 4 7.57 20.76 90.54
C ILE A 4 7.47 21.06 89.02
N TYR A 5 7.26 22.35 88.78
CA TYR A 5 7.13 23.19 87.57
C TYR A 5 8.22 23.08 86.48
N SER A 6 7.88 23.46 85.25
CA SER A 6 8.66 24.48 84.52
C SER A 6 7.84 25.18 83.42
N ILE A 7 8.00 26.51 83.38
CA ILE A 7 7.42 27.53 82.49
C ILE A 7 8.50 27.95 81.49
N THR A 8 8.12 28.26 80.24
CA THR A 8 8.65 29.37 79.38
C THR A 8 7.83 29.41 78.07
N VAL A 9 7.00 30.45 77.79
CA VAL A 9 7.32 31.79 77.21
C VAL A 9 7.89 31.66 75.79
N THR A 10 7.49 32.33 74.70
CA THR A 10 6.41 33.25 74.26
C THR A 10 6.76 33.54 72.79
N THR A 11 5.84 33.48 71.82
CA THR A 11 6.03 34.28 70.59
C THR A 11 4.71 34.66 69.90
N ILE A 12 4.61 35.96 69.66
CA ILE A 12 3.58 36.75 68.97
C ILE A 12 3.63 36.48 67.46
N LEU A 13 2.50 36.39 66.75
CA LEU A 13 2.34 37.09 65.47
C LEU A 13 0.90 37.23 64.99
N LEU A 14 0.65 38.41 64.40
CA LEU A 14 -0.57 38.99 63.89
C LEU A 14 -1.32 38.13 62.85
N ALA A 15 -2.65 38.18 62.90
CA ALA A 15 -3.52 37.88 61.78
C ALA A 15 -3.63 39.10 60.84
N VAL A 16 -3.21 38.94 59.59
CA VAL A 16 -3.58 39.82 58.46
C VAL A 16 -3.85 38.95 57.23
N VAL A 17 -5.13 38.93 56.85
CA VAL A 17 -5.74 38.96 55.50
C VAL A 17 -5.01 38.24 54.34
N SER A 18 -5.70 37.33 53.63
CA SER A 18 -6.05 37.48 52.20
C SER A 18 -6.66 36.21 51.57
N LEU A 19 -7.91 36.35 51.11
CA LEU A 19 -8.52 35.84 49.87
C LEU A 19 -7.87 34.60 49.22
N ILE A 20 -8.48 33.43 49.42
CA ILE A 20 -8.30 32.30 48.50
C ILE A 20 -9.26 32.51 47.32
N SER A 21 -8.67 32.82 46.18
CA SER A 21 -9.34 32.88 44.88
C SER A 21 -9.75 31.46 44.47
N CYS A 22 -11.05 31.23 44.30
CA CYS A 22 -11.55 30.08 43.56
C CYS A 22 -11.25 30.30 42.08
N SER A 23 -10.35 29.51 41.51
CA SER A 23 -10.38 29.21 40.08
C SER A 23 -10.60 27.71 39.92
N SER A 24 -11.73 27.38 39.31
CA SER A 24 -12.19 26.07 38.90
C SER A 24 -11.10 25.25 38.22
N GLU A 25 -10.93 24.00 38.66
CA GLU A 25 -10.27 22.96 37.87
C GLU A 25 -11.09 22.74 36.59
N GLU A 26 -10.57 23.21 35.46
CA GLU A 26 -10.99 22.75 34.15
C GLU A 26 -10.57 21.29 34.02
N THR A 27 -11.54 20.39 34.12
CA THR A 27 -11.42 19.03 33.61
C THR A 27 -11.05 19.11 32.14
N SER A 28 -9.85 18.62 31.78
CA SER A 28 -9.44 18.48 30.40
C SER A 28 -10.38 17.48 29.70
N GLU A 29 -11.40 17.98 29.02
CA GLU A 29 -12.10 17.22 28.00
C GLU A 29 -11.06 16.81 26.97
N LYS A 30 -10.71 15.52 26.97
CA LYS A 30 -10.03 14.90 25.83
C LYS A 30 -10.90 15.18 24.62
N LYS A 31 -10.45 16.12 23.79
CA LYS A 31 -10.98 16.38 22.47
C LYS A 31 -10.94 15.05 21.71
N GLN A 32 -12.07 14.38 21.66
CA GLN A 32 -12.29 13.23 20.79
C GLN A 32 -12.17 13.83 19.38
N GLU A 33 -10.99 13.71 18.78
CA GLU A 33 -10.81 14.06 17.38
C GLU A 33 -11.92 13.33 16.61
N ASN A 34 -12.77 14.12 15.96
CA ASN A 34 -13.75 13.59 15.02
C ASN A 34 -13.00 12.61 14.12
N LEU A 35 -13.37 11.33 14.19
CA LEU A 35 -13.07 10.35 13.17
C LEU A 35 -13.64 10.92 11.88
N SER A 36 -12.86 11.73 11.16
CA SER A 36 -13.20 12.07 9.79
C SER A 36 -13.13 10.74 9.05
N THR A 37 -14.30 10.13 8.86
CA THR A 37 -14.45 8.97 7.99
C THR A 37 -13.88 9.40 6.65
N SER A 38 -12.77 8.78 6.26
CA SER A 38 -12.21 8.96 4.93
C SER A 38 -13.33 8.69 3.90
N PRO A 39 -13.36 9.38 2.75
CA PRO A 39 -14.29 9.07 1.67
C PRO A 39 -14.36 7.57 1.33
N ALA A 40 -13.24 6.84 1.49
CA ALA A 40 -13.18 5.42 1.24
C ALA A 40 -13.74 4.53 2.37
N THR A 41 -13.88 5.01 3.61
CA THR A 41 -14.48 4.21 4.69
C THR A 41 -15.93 4.55 4.96
N ALA A 42 -16.44 5.64 4.37
CA ALA A 42 -17.81 6.12 4.58
C ALA A 42 -18.89 5.20 4.00
N ASN A 43 -18.56 4.42 2.96
CA ASN A 43 -19.54 3.57 2.25
C ASN A 43 -19.55 2.10 2.71
N TYR A 44 -18.57 1.64 3.48
CA TYR A 44 -18.61 0.30 4.07
C TYR A 44 -19.63 0.24 5.20
N ALA A 45 -20.43 -0.82 5.24
CA ALA A 45 -21.39 -1.07 6.32
C ALA A 45 -20.72 -1.26 7.69
N ILE A 46 -19.45 -1.70 7.71
CA ILE A 46 -18.64 -1.90 8.90
C ILE A 46 -17.40 -1.01 8.80
N THR A 47 -17.14 -0.23 9.84
CA THR A 47 -15.94 0.61 9.92
C THR A 47 -14.78 -0.16 10.57
N PRO A 48 -13.58 -0.17 9.96
CA PRO A 48 -12.41 -0.79 10.58
C PRO A 48 -11.97 -0.04 11.84
N VAL A 49 -11.48 -0.77 12.83
CA VAL A 49 -10.82 -0.18 14.00
C VAL A 49 -9.39 0.21 13.61
N ASP A 50 -9.07 1.50 13.69
CA ASP A 50 -7.73 1.99 13.35
C ASP A 50 -6.68 1.40 14.32
N LEU A 51 -5.59 0.86 13.76
CA LEU A 51 -4.51 0.20 14.49
C LEU A 51 -3.91 1.07 15.60
N ARG A 52 -3.95 2.41 15.48
CA ARG A 52 -3.50 3.35 16.53
C ARG A 52 -4.27 3.19 17.85
N TYR A 53 -5.46 2.60 17.80
CA TYR A 53 -6.30 2.34 18.98
C TYR A 53 -6.22 0.89 19.47
N VAL A 54 -5.36 0.05 18.87
CA VAL A 54 -5.20 -1.36 19.25
C VAL A 54 -3.84 -1.57 19.87
N LYS A 55 -3.81 -2.12 21.10
CA LYS A 55 -2.56 -2.48 21.79
C LYS A 55 -2.47 -3.99 22.00
N LEU A 56 -1.50 -4.61 21.34
CA LEU A 56 -1.17 -6.02 21.52
C LEU A 56 -0.41 -6.21 22.84
N THR A 57 -0.85 -7.19 23.64
CA THR A 57 -0.27 -7.52 24.95
C THR A 57 -0.15 -9.02 25.19
N ASP A 58 -0.44 -9.83 24.18
CA ASP A 58 -0.43 -11.28 24.24
C ASP A 58 0.96 -11.87 24.00
N ASP A 59 1.13 -13.15 24.33
CA ASP A 59 2.40 -13.86 24.17
C ASP A 59 2.60 -14.46 22.77
N PHE A 60 1.61 -14.36 21.89
CA PHE A 60 1.69 -14.91 20.53
C PHE A 60 2.03 -13.85 19.49
N TRP A 61 1.22 -12.79 19.35
CA TRP A 61 1.38 -11.78 18.30
C TRP A 61 2.40 -10.70 18.64
N LEU A 62 2.46 -10.23 19.90
CA LEU A 62 3.42 -9.20 20.26
C LEU A 62 4.87 -9.60 19.97
N PRO A 63 5.35 -10.84 20.28
CA PRO A 63 6.69 -11.26 19.89
C PRO A 63 6.92 -11.30 18.37
N VAL A 64 5.90 -11.61 17.58
CA VAL A 64 5.99 -11.61 16.10
C VAL A 64 6.17 -10.19 15.59
N VAL A 65 5.34 -9.24 16.04
CA VAL A 65 5.45 -7.83 15.63
C VAL A 65 6.80 -7.22 16.02
N LYS A 66 7.29 -7.54 17.24
CA LYS A 66 8.64 -7.12 17.68
C LYS A 66 9.72 -7.67 16.76
N ARG A 67 9.70 -8.97 16.46
CA ARG A 67 10.67 -9.58 15.54
C ARG A 67 10.63 -8.93 14.16
N VAL A 68 9.45 -8.57 13.66
CA VAL A 68 9.33 -7.88 12.37
C VAL A 68 10.04 -6.53 12.41
N GLN A 69 9.80 -5.71 13.46
CA GLN A 69 10.41 -4.38 13.59
C GLN A 69 11.91 -4.42 13.91
N GLU A 70 12.34 -5.34 14.78
CA GLU A 70 13.71 -5.38 15.31
C GLU A 70 14.67 -6.19 14.42
N GLU A 71 14.17 -7.17 13.67
CA GLU A 71 15.03 -8.10 12.90
C GLU A 71 14.67 -8.12 11.41
N THR A 72 13.39 -8.33 11.07
CA THR A 72 12.98 -8.54 9.66
C THR A 72 13.15 -7.28 8.82
N ILE A 73 12.68 -6.12 9.31
CA ILE A 73 12.80 -4.84 8.59
C ILE A 73 14.26 -4.44 8.41
N PRO A 74 15.12 -4.39 9.45
CA PRO A 74 16.54 -4.08 9.28
C PRO A 74 17.25 -5.03 8.31
N TYR A 75 16.96 -6.33 8.39
CA TYR A 75 17.51 -7.31 7.46
C TYR A 75 17.06 -7.05 6.01
N ALA A 76 15.78 -6.76 5.79
CA ALA A 76 15.23 -6.50 4.47
C ALA A 76 15.79 -5.21 3.85
N ILE A 77 15.96 -4.14 4.64
CA ILE A 77 16.63 -2.90 4.20
C ILE A 77 18.06 -3.21 3.78
N LYS A 78 18.82 -3.93 4.62
CA LYS A 78 20.19 -4.34 4.29
C LYS A 78 20.26 -5.15 2.99
N LYS A 79 19.30 -6.06 2.77
CA LYS A 79 19.22 -6.82 1.51
C LYS A 79 18.92 -5.94 0.31
N CYS A 80 18.05 -4.94 0.44
CA CYS A 80 17.82 -3.97 -0.61
C CYS A 80 19.08 -3.16 -0.96
N GLU A 81 19.93 -2.86 0.02
CA GLU A 81 21.23 -2.22 -0.23
C GLU A 81 22.22 -3.16 -0.92
N GLU A 82 22.40 -4.37 -0.39
CA GLU A 82 23.32 -5.39 -0.93
C GLU A 82 22.98 -5.76 -2.38
N GLU A 83 21.69 -5.89 -2.69
CA GLU A 83 21.19 -6.27 -4.02
C GLU A 83 21.00 -5.06 -4.95
N GLY A 84 21.38 -3.86 -4.51
CA GLY A 84 21.38 -2.64 -5.32
C GLY A 84 20.00 -2.06 -5.64
N ARG A 85 18.96 -2.39 -4.86
CA ARG A 85 17.60 -1.85 -5.04
C ARG A 85 17.59 -0.33 -4.87
N LEU A 86 18.26 0.20 -3.84
CA LEU A 86 18.39 1.65 -3.64
C LEU A 86 19.31 2.30 -4.69
N HIS A 87 20.33 1.59 -5.18
CA HIS A 87 21.20 2.09 -6.23
C HIS A 87 20.45 2.37 -7.52
N ASN A 88 19.43 1.57 -7.87
CA ASN A 88 18.63 1.80 -9.07
C ASN A 88 18.00 3.20 -9.09
N PHE A 89 17.51 3.72 -7.96
CA PHE A 89 16.97 5.08 -7.91
C PHE A 89 18.06 6.15 -8.11
N LEU A 90 19.26 5.95 -7.56
CA LEU A 90 20.39 6.86 -7.75
C LEU A 90 20.96 6.82 -9.18
N ILE A 91 20.92 5.65 -9.82
CA ILE A 91 21.32 5.51 -11.23
C ILE A 91 20.28 6.15 -12.13
N ALA A 92 18.98 5.95 -11.84
CA ALA A 92 17.89 6.60 -12.57
C ALA A 92 17.96 8.13 -12.47
N SER A 93 18.42 8.67 -11.34
CA SER A 93 18.60 10.12 -11.14
C SER A 93 19.89 10.68 -11.76
N GLY A 94 20.80 9.82 -12.23
CA GLY A 94 22.13 10.21 -12.71
C GLY A 94 23.13 10.59 -11.61
N GLU A 95 22.79 10.42 -10.33
CA GLU A 95 23.73 10.66 -9.21
C GLU A 95 24.73 9.51 -9.02
N MET A 96 24.45 8.35 -9.60
CA MET A 96 25.34 7.19 -9.60
C MET A 96 25.48 6.66 -11.03
N GLU A 97 26.72 6.44 -11.47
CA GLU A 97 26.95 5.74 -12.74
C GLU A 97 26.68 4.23 -12.58
N GLY A 98 26.03 3.62 -13.57
CA GLY A 98 25.81 2.19 -13.57
C GLY A 98 24.73 1.73 -14.54
N SER A 99 24.46 0.43 -14.48
CA SER A 99 23.31 -0.21 -15.13
C SER A 99 22.33 -0.69 -14.07
N VAL A 100 21.10 -1.00 -14.51
CA VAL A 100 20.08 -1.66 -13.68
C VAL A 100 20.69 -2.81 -12.88
N LYS A 101 20.40 -2.82 -11.57
CA LYS A 101 20.72 -3.87 -10.61
C LYS A 101 19.47 -4.70 -10.35
N GLY A 102 19.66 -5.98 -10.07
CA GLY A 102 18.55 -6.92 -9.94
C GLY A 102 18.20 -7.63 -11.25
N LYS A 103 17.12 -8.41 -11.21
CA LYS A 103 16.72 -9.32 -12.29
C LYS A 103 15.26 -9.17 -12.67
N MET A 104 14.48 -8.44 -11.88
CA MET A 104 13.03 -8.34 -12.06
C MET A 104 12.63 -6.90 -12.39
N PRO A 105 11.66 -6.69 -13.29
CA PRO A 105 11.19 -5.35 -13.63
C PRO A 105 10.39 -4.70 -12.48
N PHE A 106 10.11 -5.46 -11.43
CA PHE A 106 9.40 -5.06 -10.22
C PHE A 106 10.28 -4.98 -8.97
N ASP A 107 11.60 -5.03 -9.12
CA ASP A 107 12.56 -4.97 -8.00
C ASP A 107 12.43 -3.65 -7.17
N ASP A 108 11.92 -2.57 -7.75
CA ASP A 108 11.61 -1.32 -7.02
C ASP A 108 10.61 -1.55 -5.87
N THR A 109 9.68 -2.49 -6.06
CA THR A 109 8.61 -2.77 -5.10
C THR A 109 9.08 -3.40 -3.81
N ASP A 110 10.26 -4.03 -3.80
CA ASP A 110 10.83 -4.57 -2.57
C ASP A 110 11.06 -3.44 -1.56
N VAL A 111 11.55 -2.29 -2.02
CA VAL A 111 11.75 -1.11 -1.18
C VAL A 111 10.41 -0.55 -0.71
N TYR A 112 9.41 -0.45 -1.60
CA TYR A 112 8.09 0.06 -1.25
C TYR A 112 7.40 -0.79 -0.18
N LYS A 113 7.35 -2.13 -0.37
CA LYS A 113 6.75 -3.06 0.59
C LYS A 113 7.46 -3.05 1.95
N ILE A 114 8.77 -2.84 1.99
CA ILE A 114 9.52 -2.68 3.24
C ILE A 114 9.11 -1.38 3.96
N ILE A 115 8.97 -0.27 3.24
CA ILE A 115 8.47 1.00 3.80
C ILE A 115 7.04 0.80 4.33
N GLU A 116 6.17 0.10 3.60
CA GLU A 116 4.81 -0.20 4.03
C GLU A 116 4.81 -0.97 5.36
N GLY A 117 5.54 -2.10 5.42
CA GLY A 117 5.65 -2.92 6.61
C GLY A 117 6.24 -2.15 7.80
N ALA A 118 7.33 -1.41 7.57
CA ALA A 118 7.94 -0.56 8.59
C ALA A 118 6.96 0.49 9.12
N SER A 119 6.23 1.16 8.23
CA SER A 119 5.21 2.15 8.59
C SER A 119 4.10 1.54 9.45
N MET A 120 3.64 0.34 9.11
CA MET A 120 2.64 -0.37 9.93
C MET A 120 3.15 -0.69 11.34
N THR A 121 4.44 -1.04 11.50
CA THR A 121 5.01 -1.24 12.85
C THR A 121 5.08 0.06 13.66
N LEU A 122 5.36 1.20 13.01
CA LEU A 122 5.46 2.51 13.67
C LEU A 122 4.12 2.97 14.27
N ILE A 123 2.99 2.54 13.69
CA ILE A 123 1.65 2.81 14.24
C ILE A 123 1.49 2.23 15.64
N SER A 124 1.97 1.00 15.85
CA SER A 124 1.82 0.28 17.13
C SER A 124 2.96 0.57 18.10
N ALA A 125 4.17 0.76 17.57
CA ALA A 125 5.40 0.95 18.33
C ALA A 125 6.28 2.02 17.65
N PRO A 126 6.20 3.29 18.10
CA PRO A 126 7.03 4.36 17.58
C PRO A 126 8.52 4.05 17.71
N ASN A 127 9.29 4.30 16.64
CA ASN A 127 10.73 4.08 16.60
C ASN A 127 11.40 5.21 15.77
N PRO A 128 11.95 6.24 16.44
CA PRO A 128 12.51 7.41 15.76
C PRO A 128 13.68 7.10 14.81
N GLU A 129 14.49 6.08 15.12
CA GLU A 129 15.61 5.70 14.24
C GLU A 129 15.12 5.02 12.97
N LEU A 130 14.09 4.16 13.08
CA LEU A 130 13.44 3.58 11.92
C LEU A 130 12.77 4.66 11.07
N GLU A 131 12.05 5.61 11.69
CA GLU A 131 11.41 6.71 10.96
C GLU A 131 12.43 7.55 10.18
N LYS A 132 13.58 7.87 10.78
CA LYS A 132 14.68 8.57 10.12
C LYS A 132 15.27 7.75 8.96
N GLU A 133 15.37 6.44 9.12
CA GLU A 133 15.85 5.55 8.06
C GLU A 133 14.85 5.49 6.88
N LEU A 134 13.55 5.47 7.17
CA LEU A 134 12.53 5.59 6.12
C LEU A 134 12.63 6.93 5.39
N ASP A 135 12.82 8.05 6.09
CA ASP A 135 13.02 9.37 5.45
C ASP A 135 14.23 9.37 4.51
N ARG A 136 15.32 8.70 4.88
CA ARG A 136 16.51 8.54 4.03
C ARG A 136 16.17 7.75 2.76
N ILE A 137 15.51 6.60 2.91
CA ILE A 137 15.11 5.74 1.78
C ILE A 137 14.14 6.47 0.85
N ILE A 138 13.12 7.14 1.40
CA ILE A 138 12.14 7.92 0.65
C ILE A 138 12.82 9.06 -0.13
N THR A 139 13.82 9.70 0.47
CA THR A 139 14.63 10.72 -0.22
C THR A 139 15.36 10.11 -1.43
N ILE A 140 15.90 8.90 -1.31
CA ILE A 140 16.55 8.19 -2.43
C ILE A 140 15.52 7.84 -3.51
N ILE A 141 14.35 7.33 -3.13
CA ILE A 141 13.26 7.02 -4.08
C ILE A 141 12.87 8.26 -4.88
N GLY A 142 12.69 9.40 -4.20
CA GLY A 142 12.29 10.66 -4.83
C GLY A 142 13.28 11.15 -5.88
N LYS A 143 14.58 10.85 -5.75
CA LYS A 143 15.59 11.19 -6.76
C LYS A 143 15.40 10.42 -8.07
N GLY A 144 14.93 9.18 -8.00
CA GLY A 144 14.67 8.36 -9.18
C GLY A 144 13.38 8.71 -9.92
N GLN A 145 12.56 9.62 -9.38
CA GLN A 145 11.31 10.04 -10.02
C GLN A 145 11.57 11.13 -11.07
N GLU A 146 11.09 10.89 -12.29
CA GLU A 146 11.21 11.85 -13.38
C GLU A 146 10.31 13.09 -13.16
N ASP A 147 10.58 14.16 -13.91
CA ASP A 147 9.92 15.47 -13.74
C ASP A 147 8.41 15.43 -13.90
N ASP A 148 7.88 14.50 -14.70
CA ASP A 148 6.45 14.32 -14.91
C ASP A 148 5.78 13.32 -13.96
N GLY A 149 6.55 12.72 -13.05
CA GLY A 149 6.05 11.79 -12.04
C GLY A 149 6.31 10.32 -12.33
N TYR A 150 6.86 9.99 -13.50
CA TYR A 150 7.20 8.62 -13.84
C TYR A 150 8.25 8.05 -12.87
N LEU A 151 8.02 6.82 -12.41
CA LEU A 151 8.91 6.15 -11.48
C LEU A 151 8.89 4.63 -11.74
N THR A 152 9.83 4.19 -12.57
CA THR A 152 10.19 2.77 -12.74
C THR A 152 11.65 2.76 -13.17
N THR A 153 12.52 2.43 -12.23
CA THR A 153 13.96 2.74 -12.34
C THR A 153 14.58 2.09 -13.56
N TRP A 154 14.27 0.82 -13.84
CA TRP A 154 14.88 0.11 -14.95
C TRP A 154 14.57 0.75 -16.31
N ARG A 155 13.36 1.30 -16.48
CA ARG A 155 12.96 2.00 -17.71
C ARG A 155 13.67 3.34 -17.83
N THR A 156 13.80 4.09 -16.74
CA THR A 156 14.52 5.36 -16.72
C THR A 156 16.01 5.17 -16.99
N ILE A 157 16.64 4.13 -16.41
CA ILE A 157 18.08 3.84 -16.56
C ILE A 157 18.41 3.39 -17.99
N ASN A 158 17.68 2.40 -18.51
CA ASN A 158 17.91 1.90 -19.86
C ASN A 158 16.60 1.40 -20.47
N PRO A 159 15.85 2.26 -21.16
CA PRO A 159 14.49 1.94 -21.55
C PRO A 159 14.37 0.80 -22.56
N LYS A 160 15.46 0.46 -23.25
CA LYS A 160 15.56 -0.61 -24.25
C LYS A 160 16.05 -1.95 -23.69
N LYS A 161 16.51 -1.99 -22.44
CA LYS A 161 17.10 -3.20 -21.85
C LYS A 161 16.44 -3.52 -20.51
N PRO A 162 15.32 -4.27 -20.52
CA PRO A 162 14.70 -4.71 -19.28
C PRO A 162 15.63 -5.66 -18.50
N PRO A 163 15.50 -5.72 -17.17
CA PRO A 163 16.29 -6.63 -16.33
C PRO A 163 15.90 -8.09 -16.54
N ALA A 164 14.67 -8.34 -17.00
CA ALA A 164 14.13 -9.66 -17.24
C ALA A 164 13.96 -9.94 -18.74
N PRO A 165 14.41 -11.12 -19.24
CA PRO A 165 14.36 -11.45 -20.67
C PRO A 165 12.93 -11.69 -21.20
N TRP A 166 11.96 -11.94 -20.32
CA TRP A 166 10.56 -12.15 -20.67
C TRP A 166 9.78 -10.84 -20.83
N VAL A 167 10.38 -9.69 -20.55
CA VAL A 167 9.82 -8.38 -20.88
C VAL A 167 10.27 -8.03 -22.30
N ASN A 168 9.33 -8.01 -23.25
CA ASN A 168 9.63 -7.58 -24.61
C ASN A 168 9.75 -6.05 -24.66
N VAL A 169 10.68 -5.51 -25.44
CA VAL A 169 10.79 -4.05 -25.66
C VAL A 169 11.15 -3.82 -27.12
N VAL A 170 10.36 -3.01 -27.81
CA VAL A 170 10.52 -2.75 -29.24
C VAL A 170 11.15 -1.38 -29.45
N GLU A 171 10.52 -0.32 -28.95
CA GLU A 171 11.01 1.05 -29.18
C GLU A 171 11.76 1.60 -27.96
N GLY A 172 11.50 1.03 -26.77
CA GLY A 172 12.03 1.55 -25.51
C GLY A 172 11.26 2.77 -25.05
N LYS A 173 9.94 2.76 -25.19
CA LYS A 173 9.05 3.76 -24.61
C LYS A 173 8.44 3.25 -23.31
N ARG A 174 7.99 4.19 -22.48
CA ARG A 174 7.19 3.88 -21.29
C ARG A 174 5.91 3.17 -21.71
N TRP A 175 5.37 2.34 -20.83
CA TRP A 175 4.11 1.63 -21.03
C TRP A 175 4.14 0.60 -22.18
N GLU A 176 5.32 0.25 -22.69
CA GLU A 176 5.49 -0.92 -23.54
C GLU A 176 5.46 -2.21 -22.71
N SER A 177 4.80 -3.23 -23.24
CA SER A 177 4.72 -4.57 -22.64
C SER A 177 4.13 -4.57 -21.24
N LEU A 178 3.05 -3.81 -21.00
CA LEU A 178 2.35 -3.72 -19.72
C LEU A 178 1.91 -5.07 -19.13
N THR A 179 1.74 -6.10 -19.97
CA THR A 179 1.49 -7.49 -19.55
C THR A 179 2.61 -8.06 -18.65
N ALA A 180 3.83 -7.52 -18.79
CA ALA A 180 5.07 -8.02 -18.20
C ALA A 180 5.97 -6.93 -17.57
N SER A 181 5.86 -5.66 -17.98
CA SER A 181 6.78 -4.61 -17.56
C SER A 181 6.65 -4.23 -16.09
N HIS A 182 5.52 -4.58 -15.46
CA HIS A 182 5.18 -4.25 -14.07
C HIS A 182 5.21 -2.75 -13.76
N GLU A 183 5.21 -1.85 -14.75
CA GLU A 183 5.20 -0.40 -14.52
C GLU A 183 3.98 0.04 -13.67
N LEU A 184 2.79 -0.52 -13.95
CA LEU A 184 1.58 -0.26 -13.15
C LEU A 184 1.58 -1.01 -11.81
N TYR A 185 2.16 -2.20 -11.74
CA TYR A 185 2.33 -2.94 -10.48
C TYR A 185 3.26 -2.20 -9.50
N ASN A 186 4.35 -1.62 -10.02
CA ASN A 186 5.29 -0.83 -9.25
C ASN A 186 4.61 0.41 -8.67
N ALA A 187 3.77 1.07 -9.47
CA ALA A 187 2.95 2.19 -9.04
C ALA A 187 1.95 1.80 -7.93
N GLY A 188 1.28 0.66 -8.05
CA GLY A 188 0.38 0.17 -6.99
C GLY A 188 1.07 0.00 -5.64
N HIS A 189 2.21 -0.67 -5.60
CA HIS A 189 3.01 -0.82 -4.38
C HIS A 189 3.55 0.52 -3.83
N LEU A 190 3.93 1.44 -4.71
CA LEU A 190 4.29 2.81 -4.31
C LEU A 190 3.14 3.49 -3.56
N TYR A 191 1.91 3.34 -4.06
CA TYR A 191 0.72 3.98 -3.49
C TYR A 191 0.34 3.38 -2.15
N GLU A 192 0.36 2.04 -2.03
CA GLU A 192 0.08 1.34 -0.77
C GLU A 192 1.08 1.74 0.33
N ALA A 193 2.37 1.76 -0.01
CA ALA A 193 3.44 2.13 0.91
C ALA A 193 3.38 3.61 1.32
N ALA A 194 3.07 4.52 0.39
CA ALA A 194 2.92 5.93 0.68
C ALA A 194 1.69 6.21 1.56
N TYR A 195 0.58 5.52 1.32
CA TYR A 195 -0.61 5.55 2.18
C TYR A 195 -0.28 5.12 3.60
N ALA A 196 0.38 3.96 3.75
CA ALA A 196 0.80 3.41 5.04
C ALA A 196 1.74 4.37 5.79
N HIS A 197 2.74 4.91 5.10
CA HIS A 197 3.70 5.85 5.66
C HIS A 197 3.03 7.14 6.17
N TYR A 198 2.12 7.72 5.37
CA TYR A 198 1.36 8.89 5.79
C TYR A 198 0.49 8.59 7.01
N LYS A 199 -0.20 7.45 7.03
CA LYS A 199 -1.02 7.02 8.18
C LYS A 199 -0.20 6.82 9.46
N ALA A 200 1.05 6.38 9.34
CA ALA A 200 1.93 6.13 10.46
C ALA A 200 2.59 7.41 11.01
N THR A 201 3.01 8.32 10.13
CA THR A 201 3.90 9.45 10.48
C THR A 201 3.28 10.83 10.32
N GLY A 202 2.19 10.93 9.55
CA GLY A 202 1.62 12.21 9.10
C GLY A 202 2.47 12.97 8.07
N LYS A 203 3.64 12.45 7.67
CA LYS A 203 4.54 13.09 6.71
C LYS A 203 4.08 12.86 5.27
N THR A 204 4.21 13.89 4.44
CA THR A 204 3.78 13.87 3.04
C THR A 204 4.92 13.67 2.03
N ASN A 205 6.17 13.53 2.48
CA ASN A 205 7.34 13.35 1.60
C ASN A 205 7.14 12.18 0.63
N PHE A 206 6.71 11.01 1.12
CA PHE A 206 6.45 9.86 0.26
C PHE A 206 5.11 9.96 -0.49
N LEU A 207 4.08 10.52 0.18
CA LEU A 207 2.76 10.72 -0.40
C LEU A 207 2.79 11.63 -1.63
N ASN A 208 3.62 12.68 -1.61
CA ASN A 208 3.77 13.59 -2.74
C ASN A 208 4.42 12.91 -3.96
N ILE A 209 5.36 11.97 -3.74
CA ILE A 209 5.93 11.14 -4.81
C ILE A 209 4.83 10.27 -5.44
N ALA A 210 4.02 9.61 -4.60
CA ALA A 210 2.90 8.79 -5.05
C ALA A 210 1.85 9.59 -5.83
N TYR A 211 1.43 10.77 -5.33
CA TYR A 211 0.47 11.61 -6.05
C TYR A 211 0.98 12.09 -7.40
N LYS A 212 2.25 12.50 -7.49
CA LYS A 212 2.84 12.91 -8.78
C LYS A 212 2.81 11.78 -9.79
N ASN A 213 3.08 10.55 -9.34
CA ASN A 213 2.98 9.36 -10.19
C ASN A 213 1.52 9.03 -10.55
N ALA A 214 0.58 9.06 -9.61
CA ALA A 214 -0.84 8.81 -9.85
C ALA A 214 -1.46 9.82 -10.82
N ASP A 215 -1.06 11.09 -10.73
CA ASP A 215 -1.48 12.13 -11.67
C ASP A 215 -0.99 11.86 -13.10
N LEU A 216 0.23 11.34 -13.25
CA LEU A 216 0.73 10.88 -14.55
C LEU A 216 -0.09 9.70 -15.08
N ILE A 217 -0.45 8.74 -14.23
CA ILE A 217 -1.28 7.59 -14.63
C ILE A 217 -2.65 8.06 -15.12
N VAL A 218 -3.33 8.93 -14.36
CA VAL A 218 -4.64 9.49 -14.74
C VAL A 218 -4.57 10.22 -16.08
N LYS A 219 -3.48 10.96 -16.34
CA LYS A 219 -3.28 11.66 -17.60
C LYS A 219 -2.99 10.70 -18.77
N THR A 220 -2.29 9.61 -18.50
CA THR A 220 -1.74 8.70 -19.52
C THR A 220 -2.76 7.69 -20.01
N PHE A 221 -3.55 7.12 -19.11
CA PHE A 221 -4.46 6.01 -19.42
C PHE A 221 -5.91 6.49 -19.56
N GLY A 222 -6.66 5.88 -20.48
CA GLY A 222 -8.03 6.26 -20.79
C GLY A 222 -8.35 6.13 -22.28
N ASP A 223 -9.59 6.44 -22.63
CA ASP A 223 -10.09 6.30 -24.01
C ASP A 223 -10.07 7.62 -24.80
N ASN A 224 -9.56 8.72 -24.21
CA ASN A 224 -9.46 10.00 -24.90
C ASN A 224 -8.30 10.01 -25.91
N GLU A 225 -8.37 10.93 -26.88
CA GLU A 225 -7.29 11.13 -27.85
C GLU A 225 -5.95 11.39 -27.15
N GLY A 226 -4.93 10.62 -27.55
CA GLY A 226 -3.57 10.71 -26.97
C GLY A 226 -3.36 9.91 -25.69
N GLN A 227 -4.40 9.28 -25.13
CA GLN A 227 -4.27 8.35 -24.01
C GLN A 227 -4.04 6.91 -24.49
N ILE A 228 -3.56 6.07 -23.58
CA ILE A 228 -3.30 4.65 -23.80
C ILE A 228 -4.48 3.85 -23.24
N ALA A 229 -5.20 3.17 -24.12
CA ALA A 229 -6.14 2.12 -23.73
C ALA A 229 -5.33 0.86 -23.36
N ALA A 230 -5.28 0.55 -22.07
CA ALA A 230 -4.59 -0.63 -21.54
C ALA A 230 -5.00 -0.89 -20.08
N VAL A 231 -4.72 -2.10 -19.63
CA VAL A 231 -4.88 -2.53 -18.24
C VAL A 231 -3.56 -3.04 -17.65
N PRO A 232 -3.41 -3.12 -16.31
CA PRO A 232 -2.23 -3.70 -15.69
C PRO A 232 -2.00 -5.14 -16.13
N GLY A 233 -0.75 -5.53 -16.37
CA GLY A 233 -0.43 -6.95 -16.47
C GLY A 233 -0.71 -7.64 -15.13
N HIS A 234 -0.16 -7.10 -14.04
CA HIS A 234 -0.32 -7.58 -12.68
C HIS A 234 -1.09 -6.52 -11.87
N GLN A 235 -2.30 -6.88 -11.44
CA GLN A 235 -3.24 -6.03 -10.70
C GLN A 235 -2.68 -5.68 -9.32
N ILE A 236 -2.94 -4.45 -8.87
CA ILE A 236 -2.67 -3.87 -7.53
C ILE A 236 -2.75 -2.34 -7.59
N ILE A 237 -2.51 -1.75 -8.77
CA ILE A 237 -2.63 -0.29 -8.92
C ILE A 237 -4.03 0.19 -8.57
N GLU A 238 -5.04 -0.65 -8.79
CA GLU A 238 -6.43 -0.39 -8.48
C GLU A 238 -6.63 -0.16 -6.97
N THR A 239 -6.10 -1.04 -6.10
CA THR A 239 -6.16 -0.84 -4.64
C THR A 239 -5.35 0.38 -4.20
N GLY A 240 -4.16 0.57 -4.78
CA GLY A 240 -3.31 1.71 -4.50
C GLY A 240 -3.99 3.05 -4.81
N LEU A 241 -4.65 3.16 -5.97
CA LEU A 241 -5.40 4.35 -6.39
C LEU A 241 -6.59 4.62 -5.47
N ILE A 242 -7.30 3.58 -5.03
CA ILE A 242 -8.40 3.69 -4.06
C ILE A 242 -7.89 4.20 -2.70
N LYS A 243 -6.73 3.73 -2.24
CA LYS A 243 -6.06 4.25 -1.03
C LYS A 243 -5.65 5.73 -1.19
N LEU A 244 -5.17 6.15 -2.36
CA LEU A 244 -4.87 7.56 -2.61
C LEU A 244 -6.14 8.42 -2.69
N TYR A 245 -7.22 7.91 -3.27
CA TYR A 245 -8.55 8.53 -3.21
C TYR A 245 -8.99 8.73 -1.76
N ALA A 246 -8.81 7.71 -0.91
CA ALA A 246 -9.16 7.77 0.51
C ALA A 246 -8.50 8.95 1.26
N LEU A 247 -7.27 9.32 0.90
CA LEU A 247 -6.55 10.42 1.52
C LEU A 247 -6.83 11.78 0.88
N SER A 248 -6.98 11.81 -0.45
CA SER A 248 -7.08 13.06 -1.21
C SER A 248 -8.51 13.54 -1.46
N GLY A 249 -9.48 12.61 -1.50
CA GLY A 249 -10.82 12.85 -2.05
C GLY A 249 -10.84 13.07 -3.56
N LYS A 250 -9.74 12.81 -4.29
CA LYS A 250 -9.63 13.04 -5.73
C LYS A 250 -10.28 11.90 -6.53
N GLU A 251 -11.52 12.12 -6.96
CA GLU A 251 -12.37 11.16 -7.67
C GLU A 251 -11.73 10.55 -8.92
N GLU A 252 -10.80 11.25 -9.56
CA GLU A 252 -10.06 10.77 -10.72
C GLU A 252 -9.24 9.50 -10.42
N TYR A 253 -8.73 9.34 -9.19
CA TYR A 253 -8.04 8.12 -8.80
C TYR A 253 -9.00 6.93 -8.69
N LEU A 254 -10.17 7.12 -8.08
CA LEU A 254 -11.20 6.08 -7.98
C LEU A 254 -11.72 5.68 -9.37
N LYS A 255 -11.98 6.66 -10.24
CA LYS A 255 -12.38 6.41 -11.63
C LYS A 255 -11.31 5.67 -12.42
N MET A 256 -10.03 5.98 -12.21
CA MET A 256 -8.94 5.27 -12.87
C MET A 256 -8.80 3.82 -12.37
N ALA A 257 -8.99 3.58 -11.07
CA ALA A 257 -9.04 2.22 -10.52
C ALA A 257 -10.16 1.41 -11.19
N ARG A 258 -11.36 1.99 -11.31
CA ARG A 258 -12.48 1.36 -12.02
C ARG A 258 -12.20 1.17 -13.51
N TYR A 259 -11.60 2.14 -14.19
CA TYR A 259 -11.23 2.04 -15.61
C TYR A 259 -10.37 0.80 -15.88
N PHE A 260 -9.37 0.54 -15.04
CA PHE A 260 -8.51 -0.64 -15.21
C PHE A 260 -9.27 -1.97 -15.01
N LEU A 261 -10.28 -2.00 -14.15
CA LEU A 261 -11.12 -3.18 -13.93
C LEU A 261 -12.14 -3.37 -15.07
N ASP A 262 -12.87 -2.32 -15.44
CA ASP A 262 -13.93 -2.35 -16.46
C ASP A 262 -13.41 -2.81 -17.83
N ASN A 263 -12.16 -2.45 -18.15
CA ASN A 263 -11.54 -2.73 -19.45
C ASN A 263 -10.74 -4.05 -19.49
N ARG A 264 -10.56 -4.72 -18.35
CA ARG A 264 -9.92 -6.04 -18.34
C ARG A 264 -10.86 -7.05 -18.99
N GLY A 265 -10.32 -7.94 -19.83
CA GLY A 265 -11.06 -8.94 -20.58
C GLY A 265 -11.86 -8.40 -21.77
N ARG A 266 -11.61 -7.15 -22.17
CA ARG A 266 -12.27 -6.49 -23.32
C ARG A 266 -11.27 -6.27 -24.45
N SER A 267 -11.46 -6.97 -25.56
CA SER A 267 -10.54 -6.91 -26.71
C SER A 267 -10.57 -5.57 -27.46
N GLU A 268 -11.55 -4.71 -27.17
CA GLU A 268 -11.68 -3.37 -27.71
C GLU A 268 -10.60 -2.42 -27.19
N HIS A 269 -10.04 -2.69 -25.99
CA HIS A 269 -9.12 -1.76 -25.30
C HIS A 269 -7.67 -2.22 -25.34
N HIS A 270 -7.40 -3.53 -25.44
CA HIS A 270 -6.05 -4.07 -25.60
C HIS A 270 -6.06 -5.45 -26.25
N LYS A 271 -4.90 -5.88 -26.73
CA LYS A 271 -4.75 -7.22 -27.28
C LYS A 271 -4.83 -8.26 -26.15
N LEU A 272 -5.87 -9.08 -26.17
CA LEU A 272 -5.98 -10.27 -25.31
C LEU A 272 -4.99 -11.35 -25.77
N ASN A 273 -4.58 -12.21 -24.84
CA ASN A 273 -3.78 -13.38 -25.19
C ASN A 273 -4.57 -14.34 -26.09
N ASP A 274 -3.87 -15.02 -27.01
CA ASP A 274 -4.48 -15.83 -28.07
C ASP A 274 -5.23 -17.09 -27.53
N SER A 275 -4.96 -17.49 -26.29
CA SER A 275 -5.60 -18.63 -25.62
C SER A 275 -6.28 -18.19 -24.33
N TYR A 276 -7.47 -18.74 -24.06
CA TYR A 276 -8.24 -18.50 -22.84
C TYR A 276 -7.41 -18.73 -21.57
N LEU A 277 -6.66 -19.84 -21.48
CA LEU A 277 -5.83 -20.13 -20.31
C LEU A 277 -4.66 -19.16 -20.16
N SER A 278 -4.11 -18.68 -21.28
CA SER A 278 -3.04 -17.67 -21.25
C SER A 278 -3.59 -16.29 -20.84
N ALA A 279 -4.79 -15.93 -21.26
CA ALA A 279 -5.48 -14.73 -20.78
C ALA A 279 -5.86 -14.86 -19.29
N ALA A 280 -6.23 -16.07 -18.85
CA ALA A 280 -6.60 -16.34 -17.47
C ALA A 280 -5.45 -16.18 -16.48
N TYR A 281 -4.18 -16.34 -16.91
CA TYR A 281 -3.00 -16.09 -16.06
C TYR A 281 -3.05 -14.72 -15.36
N SER A 282 -3.52 -13.69 -16.05
CA SER A 282 -3.73 -12.33 -15.52
C SER A 282 -5.21 -11.95 -15.43
N GLN A 283 -6.09 -12.94 -15.31
CA GLN A 283 -7.54 -12.77 -15.17
C GLN A 283 -8.14 -11.87 -16.26
N ASP A 284 -7.58 -11.93 -17.47
CA ASP A 284 -7.91 -11.07 -18.62
C ASP A 284 -8.71 -11.85 -19.69
N HIS A 285 -9.27 -12.99 -19.31
CA HIS A 285 -9.98 -13.92 -20.20
C HIS A 285 -11.45 -13.53 -20.40
N LEU A 286 -12.03 -12.75 -19.47
CA LEU A 286 -13.40 -12.26 -19.47
C LEU A 286 -13.46 -10.91 -18.75
N PRO A 287 -14.46 -10.05 -19.04
CA PRO A 287 -14.79 -8.91 -18.21
C PRO A 287 -14.87 -9.30 -16.73
N VAL A 288 -14.33 -8.48 -15.84
CA VAL A 288 -14.19 -8.87 -14.42
C VAL A 288 -15.51 -9.21 -13.75
N ILE A 289 -16.60 -8.53 -14.15
CA ILE A 289 -17.96 -8.78 -13.66
C ILE A 289 -18.60 -10.06 -14.22
N GLU A 290 -17.99 -10.67 -15.24
CA GLU A 290 -18.43 -11.92 -15.87
C GLU A 290 -17.64 -13.14 -15.37
N GLN A 291 -16.59 -12.95 -14.55
CA GLN A 291 -15.80 -14.03 -13.99
C GLN A 291 -16.51 -14.68 -12.79
N ASP A 292 -16.55 -16.01 -12.75
CA ASP A 292 -17.22 -16.78 -11.70
C ASP A 292 -16.37 -17.92 -11.10
N GLU A 293 -15.14 -18.10 -11.59
CA GLU A 293 -14.17 -19.07 -11.10
C GLU A 293 -12.79 -18.42 -10.92
N VAL A 294 -12.10 -18.72 -9.81
CA VAL A 294 -10.75 -18.19 -9.59
C VAL A 294 -9.74 -19.00 -10.42
N LEU A 295 -9.03 -18.29 -11.31
CA LEU A 295 -8.13 -18.87 -12.30
C LEU A 295 -6.80 -18.11 -12.35
N GLY A 296 -5.80 -18.76 -12.95
CA GLY A 296 -4.50 -18.15 -13.22
C GLY A 296 -3.70 -17.83 -11.96
N HIS A 297 -2.79 -16.87 -12.08
CA HIS A 297 -1.84 -16.54 -11.01
C HIS A 297 -2.57 -16.09 -9.73
N ALA A 298 -2.29 -16.76 -8.60
CA ALA A 298 -3.05 -16.58 -7.37
C ALA A 298 -3.00 -15.15 -6.81
N VAL A 299 -1.81 -14.52 -6.80
CA VAL A 299 -1.65 -13.15 -6.29
C VAL A 299 -2.34 -12.10 -7.18
N ARG A 300 -2.19 -12.19 -8.51
CA ARG A 300 -2.88 -11.31 -9.47
C ARG A 300 -4.40 -11.31 -9.24
N ALA A 301 -4.97 -12.51 -9.08
CA ALA A 301 -6.37 -12.70 -8.78
C ALA A 301 -6.76 -12.02 -7.46
N MET A 302 -6.07 -12.31 -6.35
CA MET A 302 -6.43 -11.75 -5.04
C MET A 302 -6.29 -10.23 -4.97
N TYR A 303 -5.25 -9.65 -5.57
CA TYR A 303 -5.13 -8.19 -5.65
C TYR A 303 -6.25 -7.55 -6.46
N MET A 304 -6.66 -8.18 -7.56
CA MET A 304 -7.79 -7.71 -8.35
C MET A 304 -9.10 -7.78 -7.57
N TYR A 305 -9.37 -8.90 -6.89
CA TYR A 305 -10.63 -9.09 -6.16
C TYR A 305 -10.74 -8.17 -4.95
N ALA A 306 -9.62 -7.83 -4.30
CA ALA A 306 -9.59 -6.78 -3.28
C ALA A 306 -10.08 -5.44 -3.85
N ALA A 307 -9.54 -5.00 -4.99
CA ALA A 307 -9.98 -3.76 -5.64
C ALA A 307 -11.44 -3.83 -6.13
N MET A 308 -11.87 -4.98 -6.68
CA MET A 308 -13.26 -5.17 -7.10
C MET A 308 -14.24 -5.05 -5.92
N THR A 309 -13.87 -5.60 -4.76
CA THR A 309 -14.66 -5.47 -3.53
C THR A 309 -14.79 -4.01 -3.12
N ASP A 310 -13.69 -3.26 -3.21
CA ASP A 310 -13.69 -1.83 -2.90
C ASP A 310 -14.56 -1.04 -3.89
N ILE A 311 -14.52 -1.34 -5.19
CA ILE A 311 -15.41 -0.71 -6.18
C ILE A 311 -16.88 -1.05 -5.91
N ALA A 312 -17.20 -2.32 -5.63
CA ALA A 312 -18.57 -2.75 -5.30
C ALA A 312 -19.15 -1.90 -4.17
N VAL A 313 -18.38 -1.67 -3.11
CA VAL A 313 -18.82 -0.91 -1.94
C VAL A 313 -18.82 0.60 -2.20
N LEU A 314 -17.71 1.16 -2.69
CA LEU A 314 -17.54 2.60 -2.84
C LEU A 314 -18.47 3.19 -3.88
N MET A 315 -18.73 2.44 -4.96
CA MET A 315 -19.57 2.88 -6.07
C MET A 315 -20.96 2.25 -6.07
N LYS A 316 -21.27 1.39 -5.08
CA LYS A 316 -22.55 0.67 -4.94
C LYS A 316 -22.90 -0.11 -6.21
N ASP A 317 -21.90 -0.81 -6.74
CA ASP A 317 -22.00 -1.52 -8.01
C ASP A 317 -22.27 -3.02 -7.77
N ALA A 318 -23.52 -3.41 -7.99
CA ALA A 318 -24.00 -4.77 -7.74
C ALA A 318 -23.37 -5.81 -8.68
N ASP A 319 -22.92 -5.41 -9.87
CA ASP A 319 -22.29 -6.37 -10.79
C ASP A 319 -20.91 -6.79 -10.28
N TYR A 320 -20.17 -5.84 -9.71
CA TYR A 320 -18.92 -6.12 -9.00
C TYR A 320 -19.15 -6.98 -7.75
N GLU A 321 -20.14 -6.64 -6.92
CA GLU A 321 -20.53 -7.42 -5.73
C GLU A 321 -20.83 -8.87 -6.09
N ASN A 322 -21.70 -9.09 -7.08
CA ASN A 322 -22.08 -10.42 -7.54
C ASN A 322 -20.88 -11.23 -8.05
N ALA A 323 -19.93 -10.60 -8.73
CA ALA A 323 -18.74 -11.27 -9.25
C ALA A 323 -17.79 -11.68 -8.12
N VAL A 324 -17.46 -10.76 -7.20
CA VAL A 324 -16.56 -11.09 -6.07
C VAL A 324 -17.16 -12.17 -5.17
N ASP A 325 -18.48 -12.19 -4.97
CA ASP A 325 -19.16 -13.25 -4.21
C ASP A 325 -19.02 -14.63 -4.87
N LYS A 326 -19.21 -14.73 -6.19
CA LYS A 326 -19.01 -15.99 -6.93
C LYS A 326 -17.57 -16.46 -6.88
N LEU A 327 -16.63 -15.54 -7.09
CA LEU A 327 -15.20 -15.81 -7.06
C LEU A 327 -14.76 -16.28 -5.66
N TRP A 328 -15.24 -15.61 -4.61
CA TRP A 328 -15.02 -16.02 -3.23
C TRP A 328 -15.57 -17.42 -2.97
N GLN A 329 -16.83 -17.69 -3.34
CA GLN A 329 -17.45 -19.02 -3.17
C GLN A 329 -16.67 -20.11 -3.90
N ASN A 330 -16.28 -19.88 -5.16
CA ASN A 330 -15.45 -20.84 -5.89
C ASN A 330 -14.13 -21.13 -5.15
N MET A 331 -13.43 -20.10 -4.70
CA MET A 331 -12.16 -20.23 -3.99
C MET A 331 -12.33 -21.04 -2.70
N VAL A 332 -13.24 -20.65 -1.82
CA VAL A 332 -13.33 -21.24 -0.47
C VAL A 332 -13.96 -22.63 -0.47
N GLU A 333 -14.82 -22.93 -1.43
CA GLU A 333 -15.46 -24.26 -1.52
C GLU A 333 -14.63 -25.27 -2.29
N LYS A 334 -13.78 -24.82 -3.24
CA LYS A 334 -13.16 -25.73 -4.23
C LYS A 334 -11.65 -25.60 -4.38
N LYS A 335 -11.03 -24.47 -4.01
CA LYS A 335 -9.63 -24.17 -4.38
C LYS A 335 -8.76 -23.60 -3.26
N ILE A 336 -9.18 -23.72 -2.01
CA ILE A 336 -8.40 -23.33 -0.83
C ILE A 336 -7.86 -24.57 -0.10
N TYR A 337 -6.58 -24.53 0.28
CA TYR A 337 -5.99 -25.59 1.09
C TYR A 337 -6.47 -25.51 2.55
N LEU A 338 -6.31 -26.62 3.28
CA LEU A 338 -6.60 -26.67 4.71
C LEU A 338 -5.86 -25.57 5.53
N THR A 339 -4.67 -25.17 5.08
CA THR A 339 -3.86 -24.12 5.71
C THR A 339 -4.31 -22.70 5.37
N GLY A 340 -5.29 -22.54 4.48
CA GLY A 340 -5.67 -21.25 3.89
C GLY A 340 -4.78 -20.81 2.71
N GLY A 341 -3.79 -21.62 2.33
CA GLY A 341 -2.95 -21.35 1.16
C GLY A 341 -3.75 -21.41 -0.15
N LEU A 342 -3.27 -20.69 -1.16
CA LEU A 342 -3.87 -20.57 -2.49
C LEU A 342 -2.80 -20.80 -3.56
N GLY A 343 -3.20 -21.36 -4.71
CA GLY A 343 -2.31 -21.68 -5.83
C GLY A 343 -1.78 -23.11 -5.76
N ALA A 344 -2.35 -24.00 -6.57
CA ALA A 344 -2.04 -25.43 -6.56
C ALA A 344 -0.88 -25.80 -7.50
N ARG A 345 -0.60 -24.95 -8.50
CA ARG A 345 0.39 -25.24 -9.55
C ARG A 345 1.59 -24.32 -9.42
N HIS A 346 2.79 -24.92 -9.41
CA HIS A 346 4.04 -24.18 -9.53
C HIS A 346 4.11 -23.42 -10.86
N GLU A 347 3.65 -24.03 -11.94
CA GLU A 347 3.57 -23.36 -13.23
C GLU A 347 2.54 -22.24 -13.19
N GLY A 348 3.00 -21.02 -13.49
CA GLY A 348 2.19 -19.82 -13.42
C GLY A 348 1.82 -19.36 -12.00
N GLU A 349 2.30 -20.04 -10.96
CA GLU A 349 1.98 -19.74 -9.55
C GLU A 349 0.46 -19.63 -9.35
N ALA A 350 -0.26 -20.63 -9.88
CA ALA A 350 -1.64 -20.49 -10.31
C ALA A 350 -2.61 -21.40 -9.55
N PHE A 351 -3.88 -20.99 -9.55
CA PHE A 351 -5.00 -21.85 -9.20
C PHE A 351 -5.04 -23.09 -10.13
N GLY A 352 -5.34 -24.24 -9.53
CA GLY A 352 -5.65 -25.47 -10.26
C GLY A 352 -7.12 -25.52 -10.68
N ASP A 353 -7.53 -26.69 -11.15
CA ASP A 353 -8.93 -27.02 -11.40
C ASP A 353 -9.69 -27.11 -10.07
N ASN A 354 -11.03 -27.11 -10.12
CA ASN A 354 -11.84 -27.30 -8.92
C ASN A 354 -11.45 -28.61 -8.20
N TYR A 355 -11.15 -28.52 -6.91
CA TYR A 355 -10.69 -29.60 -6.02
C TYR A 355 -9.28 -30.15 -6.29
N GLU A 356 -8.45 -29.47 -7.10
CA GLU A 356 -7.01 -29.73 -7.21
C GLU A 356 -6.26 -28.99 -6.09
N LEU A 357 -5.88 -29.74 -5.04
CA LEU A 357 -5.16 -29.26 -3.85
C LEU A 357 -3.93 -30.15 -3.61
#